data_AF-A0A147EYB1-F1
#
_entry.id   AF-A0A147EYB1-F1
#
_cell.length_a   1.000
_cell.length_b   1.000
_cell.length_c   1.000
_cell.angle_alpha   90.00
_cell.angle_beta   90.00
_cell.angle_gamma   90.00
#
_symmetry.space_group_name_H-M   'P 1'
#
loop_
_entity.id
_entity.type
_entity.pdbx_description
1 polymer ?
#
loop_
_entity_poly.entity_id
_entity_poly.type
_entity_poly.pdbx_seq_one_letter_code
_entity_poly.pdbx_strand_id
1 'polypeptide(L)'
;MIAPVLRSEIGGVLASEGGSILLVFVVGLTASLVIVGLYALGIRLFAVGAPDDDVVDGEDPEGPTATVAARERARPVAATAAGVACFVAFAAAVLYGIYLVIPLFH
;
A
#
# COMPACT_ATOMS: atom_id res chain seq x y z
N MET A 1 9.93 -7.16 37.10
CA MET A 1 8.60 -7.56 37.62
C MET A 1 7.44 -6.64 37.18
N ILE A 2 7.65 -5.57 36.39
CA ILE A 2 6.58 -4.65 35.93
C ILE A 2 5.86 -5.16 34.66
N ALA A 3 6.53 -5.96 33.83
CA ALA A 3 5.97 -6.53 32.60
C ALA A 3 4.68 -7.39 32.77
N PRO A 4 4.53 -8.25 33.80
CA PRO A 4 3.33 -9.09 33.93
C PRO A 4 2.07 -8.29 34.31
N VAL A 5 2.18 -7.26 35.15
CA VAL A 5 1.04 -6.42 35.58
C VAL A 5 0.54 -5.55 34.43
N LEU A 6 1.46 -4.95 33.67
CA LEU A 6 1.08 -4.18 32.48
C LEU A 6 0.42 -5.08 31.42
N ARG A 7 0.88 -6.34 31.29
CA ARG A 7 0.31 -7.33 30.37
C ARG A 7 -1.08 -7.82 30.82
N SER A 8 -1.34 -7.92 32.13
CA SER A 8 -2.67 -8.29 32.65
C SER A 8 -3.68 -7.15 32.51
N GLU A 9 -3.27 -5.91 32.74
CA GLU A 9 -4.10 -4.71 32.56
C GLU A 9 -4.49 -4.53 31.09
N ILE A 10 -3.54 -4.64 30.16
CA ILE A 10 -3.80 -4.58 28.71
C ILE A 10 -4.67 -5.76 28.27
N GLY A 11 -4.44 -6.96 28.82
CA GLY A 11 -5.28 -8.14 28.56
C GLY A 11 -6.73 -7.92 28.99
N GLY A 12 -6.95 -7.29 30.16
CA GLY A 12 -8.28 -6.93 30.63
C GLY A 12 -8.98 -5.88 29.77
N VAL A 13 -8.25 -4.86 29.31
CA VAL A 13 -8.80 -3.83 28.41
C VAL A 13 -9.18 -4.42 27.06
N LEU A 14 -8.33 -5.24 26.45
CA LEU A 14 -8.62 -5.89 25.16
C LEU A 14 -9.75 -6.92 25.26
N ALA A 15 -9.95 -7.54 26.43
CA ALA A 15 -11.04 -8.48 26.68
C ALA A 15 -12.40 -7.78 26.88
N SER A 16 -12.43 -6.46 27.09
CA SER A 16 -13.67 -5.69 27.13
C SER A 16 -14.27 -5.48 25.74
N GLU A 17 -15.59 -5.32 25.67
CA GLU A 17 -16.29 -5.03 24.40
C GLU A 17 -15.69 -3.79 23.71
N GLY A 18 -15.50 -2.70 24.45
CA GLY A 18 -14.90 -1.47 23.92
C GLY A 18 -13.46 -1.65 23.44
N GLY A 19 -12.65 -2.42 24.16
CA GLY A 19 -11.26 -2.69 23.76
C GLY A 19 -11.15 -3.56 22.51
N SER A 20 -12.03 -4.55 22.35
CA SER A 20 -12.06 -5.38 21.14
C SER A 20 -12.50 -4.57 19.90
N ILE A 21 -13.52 -3.71 20.05
CA ILE A 21 -13.96 -2.80 18.98
C ILE A 21 -12.83 -1.85 18.57
N LEU A 22 -12.17 -1.24 19.56
CA LEU A 22 -11.05 -0.33 19.30
C LEU A 22 -9.89 -1.05 18.61
N LEU A 23 -9.57 -2.29 19.02
CA LEU A 23 -8.53 -3.09 18.38
C LEU A 23 -8.85 -3.32 16.90
N VAL A 24 -10.05 -3.81 16.58
CA VAL A 24 -10.43 -4.09 15.18
C VAL A 24 -10.40 -2.81 14.34
N PHE A 25 -10.87 -1.69 14.89
CA PHE A 25 -10.79 -0.39 14.25
C PHE A 25 -9.34 0.01 13.92
N VAL A 26 -8.44 -0.04 14.91
CA VAL A 26 -7.04 0.36 14.72
C VAL A 26 -6.32 -0.59 13.76
N VAL A 27 -6.53 -1.90 13.90
CA VAL A 27 -5.91 -2.91 13.02
C VAL A 27 -6.40 -2.74 11.59
N GLY A 28 -7.72 -2.63 11.39
CA GLY A 28 -8.33 -2.44 10.07
C GLY A 28 -7.88 -1.14 9.41
N LEU A 29 -7.86 -0.03 10.15
CA LEU A 29 -7.39 1.26 9.66
C LEU A 29 -5.91 1.19 9.28
N THR A 30 -5.07 0.64 10.16
CA THR A 30 -3.63 0.52 9.93
C THR A 30 -3.34 -0.36 8.71
N ALA A 31 -3.98 -1.53 8.62
CA ALA A 31 -3.85 -2.43 7.48
C ALA A 31 -4.27 -1.73 6.17
N SER A 32 -5.38 -1.00 6.20
CA SER A 32 -5.87 -0.23 5.04
C SER A 32 -4.88 0.83 4.60
N LEU A 33 -4.36 1.63 5.54
CA LEU A 33 -3.37 2.67 5.24
C LEU A 33 -2.07 2.09 4.68
N VAL A 34 -1.59 0.97 5.24
CA VAL A 34 -0.40 0.26 4.76
C VAL A 34 -0.62 -0.27 3.35
N ILE A 35 -1.74 -0.95 3.09
CA ILE A 35 -2.06 -1.52 1.79
C ILE A 35 -2.19 -0.43 0.72
N VAL A 36 -2.99 0.59 0.98
CA VAL A 36 -3.21 1.71 0.05
C VAL A 36 -1.91 2.48 -0.16
N GLY A 37 -1.12 2.69 0.90
CA GLY A 37 0.18 3.34 0.83
C GLY A 37 1.18 2.58 -0.03
N LEU A 38 1.32 1.26 0.16
CA LEU A 38 2.18 0.41 -0.66
C LEU A 38 1.74 0.41 -2.13
N TYR A 39 0.45 0.31 -2.38
CA TYR A 39 -0.10 0.34 -3.75
C TYR A 39 0.16 1.69 -4.43
N ALA A 40 -0.22 2.80 -3.78
CA ALA A 40 -0.02 4.14 -4.31
C ALA A 40 1.46 4.46 -4.52
N LEU A 41 2.33 4.08 -3.57
CA LEU A 41 3.77 4.24 -3.70
C LEU A 41 4.32 3.38 -4.85
N GLY A 42 3.86 2.13 -5.00
CA GLY A 42 4.24 1.25 -6.11
C GLY A 42 3.91 1.85 -7.48
N ILE A 43 2.67 2.33 -7.65
CA ILE A 43 2.24 3.03 -8.88
C ILE A 43 3.06 4.31 -9.08
N ARG A 44 3.30 5.09 -8.02
CA ARG A 44 4.09 6.33 -8.10
C ARG A 44 5.53 6.08 -8.52
N LEU A 45 6.18 5.06 -7.96
CA LEU A 45 7.53 4.63 -8.34
C LEU A 45 7.54 4.13 -9.78
N PHE A 46 6.47 3.48 -10.22
CA PHE A 46 6.31 3.07 -11.59
C PHE A 46 6.06 4.25 -12.56
N ALA A 47 5.43 5.32 -12.11
CA ALA A 47 5.30 6.53 -12.91
C ALA A 47 6.62 7.30 -13.07
N VAL A 48 7.68 6.98 -12.31
CA VAL A 48 8.97 7.67 -12.41
C VAL A 48 9.53 7.52 -13.83
N GLY A 49 9.78 8.65 -14.48
CA GLY A 49 10.29 8.68 -15.86
C GLY A 49 9.25 8.27 -16.90
N ALA A 50 7.95 8.29 -16.60
CA ALA A 50 6.91 8.29 -17.64
C ALA A 50 7.22 9.40 -18.66
N PRO A 51 7.12 9.14 -19.98
CA PRO A 51 7.20 10.20 -20.96
C PRO A 51 6.03 11.16 -20.75
N ASP A 52 6.27 12.45 -20.96
CA ASP A 52 5.21 13.46 -20.96
C ASP A 52 4.39 13.36 -22.26
N ASP A 53 3.19 13.92 -22.24
CA ASP A 53 2.35 14.04 -23.42
C ASP A 53 2.78 15.28 -24.23
N ASP A 54 2.96 15.09 -25.53
CA ASP A 54 3.25 16.12 -26.53
C ASP A 54 1.96 16.50 -27.24
N VAL A 55 1.49 17.72 -26.99
CA VAL A 55 0.21 18.28 -27.44
C VAL A 55 0.44 19.68 -27.97
N VAL A 56 -0.29 20.05 -29.02
CA VAL A 56 -0.25 21.41 -29.59
C VAL A 56 -0.75 22.42 -28.55
N ASP A 57 -0.04 23.54 -28.38
CA ASP A 57 -0.38 24.59 -27.41
C ASP A 57 -1.88 24.98 -27.47
N GLY A 58 -2.59 24.79 -26.36
CA GLY A 58 -4.00 25.15 -26.21
C GLY A 58 -5.01 24.04 -26.52
N GLU A 59 -4.56 22.86 -26.96
CA GLU A 59 -5.41 21.66 -27.08
C GLU A 59 -5.45 20.84 -25.79
N ASP A 60 -6.41 19.93 -25.72
CA ASP A 60 -6.62 19.04 -24.57
C ASP A 60 -5.50 17.99 -24.50
N PRO A 61 -4.75 17.88 -23.38
CA PRO A 61 -3.71 16.86 -23.21
C PRO A 61 -4.22 15.42 -23.27
N GLU A 62 -5.52 15.19 -23.04
CA GLU A 62 -6.18 13.89 -23.22
C GLU A 62 -6.92 13.77 -24.58
N GLY A 63 -6.72 14.73 -25.48
CA GLY A 63 -7.40 14.81 -26.78
C GLY A 63 -6.85 13.84 -27.84
N PRO A 64 -7.55 13.69 -28.98
CA PRO A 64 -7.14 12.79 -30.07
C PRO A 64 -5.86 13.23 -30.79
N THR A 65 -5.40 14.45 -30.55
CA THR A 65 -4.16 15.04 -31.08
C THR A 65 -2.98 14.85 -30.13
N ALA A 66 -3.21 14.39 -28.90
CA ALA A 66 -2.15 14.10 -27.94
C ALA A 66 -1.30 12.92 -28.40
N THR A 67 0.01 13.10 -28.37
CA THR A 67 0.97 12.04 -28.70
C THR A 67 1.94 11.84 -27.55
N VAL A 68 2.43 10.62 -27.35
CA VAL A 68 3.39 10.35 -26.27
C VAL A 68 4.76 10.85 -26.72
N ALA A 69 5.35 11.78 -25.97
CA ALA A 69 6.69 12.30 -26.28
C ALA A 69 7.75 11.19 -26.21
N ALA A 70 8.84 11.38 -26.94
CA ALA A 70 9.98 10.49 -26.82
C ALA A 70 10.55 10.55 -25.39
N ARG A 71 10.71 9.40 -24.74
CA ARG A 71 11.27 9.31 -23.39
C ARG A 71 12.72 9.83 -23.37
N GLU A 72 12.93 11.00 -22.78
CA GLU A 72 14.27 11.60 -22.68
C GLU A 72 15.22 10.79 -21.77
N ARG A 73 14.69 10.14 -20.74
CA ARG A 73 15.48 9.36 -19.79
C ARG A 73 14.86 7.99 -19.52
N ALA A 74 15.70 6.96 -19.63
CA ALA A 74 15.30 5.60 -19.24
C ALA A 74 14.83 5.58 -17.77
N ARG A 75 13.74 4.86 -17.53
CA ARG A 75 13.19 4.65 -16.18
C ARG A 75 14.28 4.07 -15.27
N PRO A 76 14.55 4.67 -14.10
CA PRO A 76 15.61 4.18 -13.23
C PRO A 76 15.29 2.77 -12.73
N VAL A 77 16.29 1.88 -12.81
CA VAL A 77 16.18 0.48 -12.35
C VAL A 77 15.76 0.42 -10.88
N ALA A 78 16.28 1.33 -10.05
CA ALA A 78 15.93 1.45 -8.64
C ALA A 78 14.42 1.69 -8.43
N ALA A 79 13.78 2.54 -9.24
CA ALA A 79 12.34 2.80 -9.11
C ALA A 79 11.51 1.58 -9.52
N THR A 80 11.96 0.84 -10.53
CA THR A 80 11.31 -0.41 -10.93
C THR A 80 11.45 -1.48 -9.84
N ALA A 81 12.65 -1.69 -9.30
CA ALA A 81 12.89 -2.65 -8.24
C ALA A 81 12.08 -2.31 -6.96
N ALA A 82 12.06 -1.04 -6.57
CA ALA A 82 11.30 -0.59 -5.41
C ALA A 82 9.77 -0.69 -5.63
N GLY A 83 9.28 -0.39 -6.84
CA GLY A 83 7.88 -0.59 -7.20
C GLY A 83 7.48 -2.06 -7.13
N VAL A 84 8.29 -2.96 -7.68
CA VAL A 84 8.08 -4.42 -7.56
C VAL A 84 8.07 -4.86 -6.10
N ALA A 85 9.02 -4.37 -5.29
CA ALA A 85 9.06 -4.68 -3.87
C ALA A 85 7.77 -4.24 -3.13
N CYS A 86 7.21 -3.07 -3.44
CA CYS A 86 5.94 -2.62 -2.88
C CYS A 86 4.78 -3.57 -3.26
N PHE A 87 4.71 -4.00 -4.52
CA PHE A 87 3.67 -4.94 -4.96
C PHE A 87 3.82 -6.33 -4.33
N VAL A 88 5.05 -6.82 -4.18
CA VAL A 88 5.33 -8.08 -3.49
C VAL A 88 4.93 -7.99 -2.02
N ALA A 89 5.26 -6.88 -1.33
CA ALA A 89 4.88 -6.66 0.06
C ALA A 89 3.35 -6.58 0.22
N PHE A 90 2.65 -5.88 -0.68
CA PHE A 90 1.19 -5.83 -0.74
C PHE A 90 0.59 -7.23 -0.91
N ALA A 91 1.07 -8.00 -1.89
CA ALA A 91 0.60 -9.35 -2.13
C ALA A 91 0.85 -10.26 -0.93
N ALA A 92 2.03 -10.19 -0.31
CA ALA A 92 2.36 -10.95 0.88
C ALA A 92 1.44 -10.61 2.07
N ALA A 93 1.15 -9.33 2.30
CA ALA A 93 0.23 -8.89 3.35
C ALA A 93 -1.19 -9.45 3.13
N VAL A 94 -1.69 -9.41 1.89
CA VAL A 94 -3.00 -9.97 1.54
C VAL A 94 -3.03 -11.50 1.72
N LEU A 95 -2.03 -12.21 1.20
CA LEU A 95 -1.93 -13.67 1.33
C LEU A 95 -1.82 -14.08 2.79
N TYR A 96 -1.09 -13.33 3.61
CA TYR A 96 -1.02 -13.57 5.05
C TYR A 96 -2.36 -13.34 5.74
N GLY A 97 -3.09 -12.27 5.38
CA GLY A 97 -4.45 -12.06 5.86
C GLY A 97 -5.39 -13.22 5.52
N ILE A 98 -5.33 -13.73 4.29
CA ILE A 98 -6.10 -14.89 3.84
C ILE A 98 -5.74 -16.15 4.64
N TYR A 99 -4.45 -16.41 4.85
CA TYR A 99 -3.95 -17.52 5.67
C TYR A 99 -4.53 -17.50 7.09
N LEU A 100 -4.61 -16.32 7.70
CA LEU A 100 -5.15 -16.16 9.06
C LEU A 100 -6.67 -16.35 9.13
N VAL A 101 -7.42 -15.98 8.08
CA VAL A 101 -8.89 -16.07 8.07
C VAL A 101 -9.38 -17.46 7.69
N ILE A 102 -8.69 -18.15 6.79
CA ILE A 102 -9.15 -19.44 6.25
C ILE A 102 -8.54 -20.60 7.06
N PRO A 103 -9.35 -21.36 7.81
CA PRO A 103 -8.87 -22.46 8.65
C PRO A 103 -8.32 -23.67 7.88
N LEU A 104 -8.54 -23.74 6.56
CA LEU A 104 -7.94 -24.79 5.72
C LEU A 104 -6.43 -24.60 5.54
N PHE A 105 -5.92 -23.38 5.71
CA PHE A 105 -4.53 -23.04 5.43
C PHE A 105 -3.60 -23.15 6.64
N HIS A 106 -4.12 -23.33 7.87
CA HIS A 106 -3.35 -23.43 9.10
C HIS A 106 -3.72 -24.65 9.96
#